data_AF-A0A1S3G0K1-F1
#
_entry.id   AF-A0A1S3G0K1-F1
#
_cell.length_a   1.000
_cell.length_b   1.000
_cell.length_c   1.000
_cell.angle_alpha   90.00
_cell.angle_beta   90.00
_cell.angle_gamma   90.00
#
_symmetry.space_group_name_H-M   'P 1'
#
loop_
_entity.id
_entity.type
_entity.pdbx_description
1 polymer ?
#
loop_
_entity_poly.entity_id
_entity_poly.type
_entity_poly.pdbx_seq_one_letter_code
_entity_poly.pdbx_strand_id
1 'polypeptide(L)'
;MNLLPQDKYAQYLQYLNILSECYLDSISLFLPFLQRQRKIQKDRLVAEFTTSLTNFQKVQRQAAEREKEFVARVRASSRVSGSFSEDVSKEKNLVSWESPAQPQVQVQDEEITEDDLRLIHERESSIRQLEADIMDINEIFKDLGMMIHEQGDVIDSIEANVENAEVHVQQANQQLSRAADYQRKSRKTLCIIVLILVIGVVIIGAIVWGLKS
;
A
#
# COMPACT_ATOMS: atom_id res chain seq x y z
N MET A 1 -63.98 -13.15 2.20
CA MET A 1 -62.55 -13.05 2.57
C MET A 1 -61.79 -13.96 1.60
N ASN A 2 -61.47 -13.46 0.41
CA ASN A 2 -60.86 -14.29 -0.65
C ASN A 2 -59.37 -14.44 -0.36
N LEU A 3 -58.98 -15.64 0.07
CA LEU A 3 -57.59 -16.07 0.14
C LEU A 3 -56.97 -15.93 -1.25
N LEU A 4 -55.86 -15.21 -1.37
CA LEU A 4 -55.09 -15.17 -2.62
C LEU A 4 -54.77 -16.61 -3.05
N PRO A 5 -54.85 -16.94 -4.35
CA PRO A 5 -54.51 -18.28 -4.83
C PRO A 5 -53.05 -18.59 -4.49
N GLN A 6 -52.80 -19.79 -3.98
CA GLN A 6 -51.50 -20.28 -3.47
C GLN A 6 -50.33 -20.00 -4.44
N ASP A 7 -50.59 -20.03 -5.75
CA ASP A 7 -49.59 -19.74 -6.79
C ASP A 7 -49.03 -18.31 -6.75
N LYS A 8 -49.86 -17.32 -6.42
CA LYS A 8 -49.39 -15.92 -6.28
C LYS A 8 -48.51 -15.74 -5.04
N TYR A 9 -48.78 -16.50 -3.99
CA TYR A 9 -47.97 -16.48 -2.76
C TYR A 9 -46.59 -17.11 -3.00
N ALA A 10 -46.53 -18.23 -3.71
CA ALA A 10 -45.28 -18.86 -4.12
C ALA A 10 -44.43 -17.94 -5.02
N GLN A 11 -45.06 -17.29 -6.00
CA GLN A 11 -44.39 -16.34 -6.89
C GLN A 11 -43.87 -15.10 -6.14
N TYR A 12 -44.62 -14.60 -5.15
CA TYR A 12 -44.19 -13.49 -4.31
C TYR A 12 -43.00 -13.85 -3.41
N LEU A 13 -43.04 -15.04 -2.79
CA LEU A 13 -41.93 -15.56 -1.99
C LEU A 13 -40.67 -15.80 -2.82
N GLN A 14 -40.83 -16.32 -4.05
CA GLN A 14 -39.72 -16.50 -4.97
C GLN A 14 -39.09 -15.17 -5.40
N TYR A 15 -39.91 -14.14 -5.64
CA TYR A 15 -39.42 -12.79 -5.94
C TYR A 15 -38.64 -12.19 -4.76
N LEU A 16 -39.16 -12.33 -3.54
CA LEU A 16 -38.48 -11.89 -2.31
C LEU A 16 -37.14 -12.62 -2.09
N ASN A 17 -37.07 -13.93 -2.36
CA ASN A 17 -35.83 -14.69 -2.23
C ASN A 17 -34.77 -14.21 -3.22
N ILE A 18 -35.14 -13.99 -4.48
CA ILE A 18 -34.23 -13.46 -5.50
C ILE A 18 -33.74 -12.05 -5.13
N LEU A 19 -34.62 -11.20 -4.60
CA LEU A 19 -34.26 -9.86 -4.13
C LEU A 19 -33.31 -9.91 -2.93
N SER A 20 -33.55 -10.84 -2.01
CA SER A 20 -32.70 -11.07 -0.83
C SER A 20 -31.31 -11.56 -1.22
N GLU A 21 -31.19 -12.55 -2.11
CA GLU A 21 -29.89 -13.05 -2.58
C GLU A 21 -29.12 -11.97 -3.34
N CYS A 22 -29.79 -11.20 -4.20
CA CYS A 22 -29.16 -10.10 -4.93
C CYS A 22 -28.65 -8.98 -3.99
N TYR A 23 -29.35 -8.74 -2.88
CA TYR A 23 -28.93 -7.76 -1.87
C TYR A 23 -27.76 -8.29 -1.02
N LEU A 24 -27.76 -9.57 -0.68
CA LEU A 24 -26.65 -10.24 0.00
C LEU A 24 -25.38 -10.28 -0.86
N ASP A 25 -25.50 -10.55 -2.15
CA ASP A 25 -24.39 -10.51 -3.11
C ASP A 25 -23.84 -9.09 -3.31
N SER A 26 -24.73 -8.08 -3.36
CA SER A 26 -24.33 -6.67 -3.38
C SER A 26 -23.50 -6.29 -2.15
N ILE A 27 -23.91 -6.71 -0.96
CA ILE A 27 -23.19 -6.47 0.29
C ILE A 27 -21.86 -7.25 0.33
N SER A 28 -21.86 -8.50 -0.14
CA SER A 28 -20.66 -9.36 -0.17
C SER A 28 -19.60 -8.80 -1.12
N LEU A 29 -20.01 -8.14 -2.20
CA LEU A 29 -19.12 -7.48 -3.16
C LEU A 29 -18.61 -6.11 -2.66
N PHE A 30 -19.38 -5.42 -1.81
CA PHE A 30 -19.05 -4.09 -1.32
C PHE A 30 -18.08 -4.08 -0.13
N LEU A 31 -18.16 -5.08 0.76
CA LEU A 31 -17.24 -5.21 1.91
C LEU A 31 -15.75 -5.29 1.50
N PRO A 32 -15.37 -6.13 0.52
CA PRO A 32 -14.00 -6.22 0.01
C PRO A 32 -13.53 -4.92 -0.64
N PHE A 33 -14.43 -4.20 -1.33
CA PHE A 33 -14.11 -2.92 -1.95
C PHE A 33 -13.73 -1.84 -0.91
N LEU A 34 -14.47 -1.75 0.19
CA LEU A 34 -14.14 -0.83 1.29
C LEU A 34 -12.84 -1.21 2.02
N GLN A 35 -12.56 -2.50 2.15
CA GLN A 35 -11.28 -2.98 2.71
C GLN A 35 -10.12 -2.63 1.77
N ARG A 36 -10.30 -2.78 0.45
CA ARG A 36 -9.31 -2.40 -0.57
C ARG A 36 -9.00 -0.91 -0.57
N GLN A 37 -10.02 -0.05 -0.51
CA GLN A 37 -9.83 1.41 -0.42
C GLN A 37 -8.98 1.79 0.80
N ARG A 38 -9.29 1.22 1.98
CA ARG A 38 -8.50 1.45 3.19
C ARG A 38 -7.06 0.92 3.08
N LYS A 39 -6.87 -0.24 2.43
CA LYS A 39 -5.53 -0.80 2.21
C LYS A 39 -4.67 0.10 1.32
N ILE A 40 -5.18 0.54 0.18
CA ILE A 40 -4.44 1.42 -0.74
C ILE A 40 -4.02 2.71 -0.04
N GLN A 41 -4.90 3.28 0.80
CA GLN A 41 -4.57 4.49 1.57
C GLN A 41 -3.48 4.22 2.62
N LYS A 42 -3.53 3.08 3.32
CA LYS A 42 -2.50 2.67 4.28
C LYS A 42 -1.16 2.42 3.60
N ASP A 43 -1.13 1.65 2.51
CA ASP A 43 0.10 1.31 1.79
C ASP A 43 0.78 2.57 1.25
N ARG A 44 -0.01 3.52 0.72
CA ARG A 44 0.49 4.82 0.28
C ARG A 44 1.09 5.61 1.44
N LEU A 45 0.39 5.69 2.57
CA LEU A 45 0.87 6.41 3.75
C LEU A 45 2.16 5.81 4.29
N VAL A 46 2.25 4.48 4.34
CA VAL A 46 3.44 3.73 4.74
C VAL A 46 4.62 4.04 3.83
N ALA A 47 4.40 4.07 2.51
CA ALA A 47 5.43 4.40 1.53
C ALA A 47 5.91 5.86 1.68
N GLU A 48 4.99 6.81 1.85
CA GLU A 48 5.30 8.23 2.06
C GLU A 48 6.06 8.45 3.38
N PHE A 49 5.65 7.77 4.46
CA PHE A 49 6.32 7.83 5.76
C PHE A 49 7.72 7.21 5.71
N THR A 50 7.87 6.03 5.10
CA THR A 50 9.16 5.37 4.86
C THR A 50 10.11 6.29 4.09
N THR A 51 9.64 6.87 2.98
CA THR A 51 10.44 7.80 2.18
C THR A 51 10.87 9.01 3.01
N SER A 52 9.96 9.59 3.78
CA SER A 52 10.26 10.76 4.63
C SER A 52 11.29 10.43 5.72
N LEU A 53 11.15 9.27 6.37
CA LEU A 53 12.11 8.80 7.39
C LEU A 53 13.49 8.53 6.80
N THR A 54 13.59 7.89 5.64
CA THR A 54 14.90 7.66 5.00
C THR A 54 15.61 8.97 4.66
N ASN A 55 14.86 9.97 4.17
CA ASN A 55 15.39 11.30 3.93
C ASN A 55 15.85 11.97 5.23
N PHE A 56 15.05 11.88 6.30
CA PHE A 56 15.39 12.44 7.60
C PHE A 56 16.66 11.78 8.19
N GLN A 57 16.74 10.46 8.15
CA GLN A 57 17.93 9.70 8.56
C GLN A 57 19.18 10.10 7.77
N LYS A 58 19.03 10.32 6.45
CA LYS A 58 20.13 10.80 5.61
C LYS A 58 20.62 12.18 6.04
N VAL A 59 19.69 13.10 6.30
CA VAL A 59 20.03 14.46 6.77
C VAL A 59 20.69 14.43 8.14
N GLN A 60 20.17 13.63 9.08
CA GLN A 60 20.78 13.47 10.41
C GLN A 60 22.19 12.89 10.34
N ARG A 61 22.41 11.84 9.53
CA ARG A 61 23.76 11.29 9.31
C ARG A 61 24.72 12.32 8.73
N GLN A 62 24.26 13.08 7.74
CA GLN A 62 25.06 14.13 7.14
C GLN A 62 25.39 15.24 8.16
N ALA A 63 24.44 15.61 9.03
CA ALA A 63 24.68 16.57 10.11
C ALA A 63 25.72 16.03 11.11
N ALA A 64 25.59 14.77 11.52
CA ALA A 64 26.54 14.13 12.44
C ALA A 64 27.96 14.04 11.84
N GLU A 65 28.08 13.73 10.55
CA GLU A 65 29.36 13.68 9.84
C GLU A 65 30.01 15.07 9.76
N ARG A 66 29.24 16.10 9.41
CA ARG A 66 29.71 17.50 9.38
C ARG A 66 30.22 17.97 10.75
N GLU A 67 29.53 17.60 11.81
CA GLU A 67 29.89 17.94 13.18
C GLU A 67 31.16 17.20 13.63
N LYS A 68 31.26 15.90 13.31
CA LYS A 68 32.47 15.09 13.56
C LYS A 68 33.68 15.64 12.82
N GLU A 69 33.52 16.01 11.55
CA GLU A 69 34.59 16.62 10.77
C GLU A 69 35.03 17.96 11.36
N PHE A 70 34.09 18.78 11.86
CA PHE A 70 34.42 20.03 12.53
C PHE A 70 35.27 19.78 13.78
N VAL A 71 34.81 18.90 14.67
CA VAL A 71 35.56 18.54 15.89
C VAL A 71 36.94 17.95 15.55
N ALA A 72 37.03 17.10 14.54
CA ALA A 72 38.31 16.52 14.09
C ALA A 72 39.28 17.58 13.55
N ARG A 73 38.78 18.58 12.80
CA ARG A 73 39.61 19.68 12.30
C ARG A 73 40.14 20.56 13.43
N VAL A 74 39.28 20.93 14.40
CA VAL A 74 39.71 21.74 15.56
C VAL A 74 40.74 20.96 16.38
N ARG A 75 40.51 19.67 16.66
CA ARG A 75 41.50 18.81 17.33
C ARG A 75 42.83 18.69 16.57
N ALA A 76 42.79 18.48 15.25
CA ALA A 76 44.00 18.33 14.44
C ALA A 76 44.82 19.62 14.32
N SER A 77 44.16 20.78 14.21
CA SER A 77 44.81 22.10 14.21
C SER A 77 45.54 22.36 15.53
N SER A 78 44.98 21.83 16.62
CA SER A 78 45.42 22.14 17.97
C SER A 78 46.50 21.24 18.59
N ARG A 79 46.97 20.20 17.89
CA ARG A 79 47.91 19.18 18.43
C ARG A 79 47.60 18.78 19.88
N VAL A 80 46.33 18.52 20.22
CA VAL A 80 45.97 17.80 21.46
C VAL A 80 46.49 16.37 21.36
N SER A 81 47.78 16.20 21.58
CA SER A 81 48.39 14.94 22.00
C SER A 81 48.40 14.98 23.51
N GLY A 82 47.24 14.73 24.12
CA GLY A 82 47.04 15.00 25.54
C GLY A 82 45.78 14.37 26.11
N SER A 83 45.77 13.04 26.18
CA SER A 83 45.21 12.33 27.33
C SER A 83 43.77 12.66 27.77
N PHE A 84 42.78 12.50 26.89
CA PHE A 84 41.45 12.07 27.35
C PHE A 84 41.11 10.75 26.68
N SER A 85 41.79 9.70 27.16
CA SER A 85 41.41 8.32 26.92
C SER A 85 40.01 8.13 27.49
N GLU A 86 39.02 8.08 26.60
CA GLU A 86 37.79 7.34 26.89
C GLU A 86 38.21 5.89 27.10
N ASP A 87 37.97 5.40 28.31
CA ASP A 87 38.35 4.11 28.85
C ASP A 87 37.72 2.97 28.03
N VAL A 88 38.39 2.56 26.95
CA VAL A 88 38.09 1.33 26.22
C VAL A 88 39.41 0.66 25.85
N SER A 89 39.96 -0.07 26.82
CA SER A 89 40.60 -1.38 26.65
C SER A 89 41.23 -1.68 25.28
N LYS A 90 42.54 -1.42 25.12
CA LYS A 90 43.48 -2.35 24.47
C LYS A 90 44.94 -1.89 24.61
N GLU A 91 45.62 -2.59 25.50
CA GLU A 91 47.06 -2.82 25.52
C GLU A 91 47.61 -3.12 24.11
N LYS A 92 48.68 -2.42 23.67
CA LYS A 92 50.03 -2.99 23.42
C LYS A 92 50.86 -2.17 22.40
N ASN A 93 52.14 -2.02 22.75
CA ASN A 93 53.34 -1.75 21.92
C ASN A 93 53.72 -0.31 21.49
N LEU A 94 54.51 0.32 22.37
CA LEU A 94 55.92 0.71 22.18
C LEU A 94 56.46 0.68 20.73
N VAL A 95 57.08 1.77 20.28
CA VAL A 95 58.54 1.96 20.20
C VAL A 95 58.85 3.41 19.80
N SER A 96 59.68 4.05 20.62
CA SER A 96 60.38 5.32 20.34
C SER A 96 61.44 5.09 19.26
N TRP A 97 61.48 5.93 18.23
CA TRP A 97 62.62 6.04 17.31
C TRP A 97 62.94 7.50 17.00
N GLU A 98 64.00 7.99 17.62
CA GLU A 98 64.63 9.28 17.32
C GLU A 98 65.46 9.18 16.04
N SER A 99 65.31 10.18 15.15
CA SER A 99 66.45 10.73 14.39
C SER A 99 66.16 12.14 13.88
N PRO A 100 67.19 12.99 13.72
CA PRO A 100 67.05 14.44 13.65
C PRO A 100 67.18 14.99 12.22
N ALA A 101 66.62 16.20 12.02
CA ALA A 101 66.99 17.25 11.05
C ALA A 101 65.90 17.70 10.03
N GLN A 102 65.42 18.94 10.29
CA GLN A 102 64.97 20.01 9.38
C GLN A 102 63.62 19.91 8.64
N PRO A 103 62.96 21.05 8.30
CA PRO A 103 63.13 22.44 8.75
C PRO A 103 61.97 22.90 9.65
N GLN A 104 62.26 23.83 10.57
CA GLN A 104 61.26 24.50 11.40
C GLN A 104 60.36 25.38 10.52
N VAL A 105 59.23 24.83 10.06
CA VAL A 105 58.06 25.65 9.78
C VAL A 105 57.60 26.14 11.14
N GLN A 106 57.78 27.43 11.39
CA GLN A 106 57.27 28.13 12.56
C GLN A 106 55.73 28.13 12.47
N VAL A 107 55.14 26.98 12.84
CA VAL A 107 53.71 26.89 13.13
C VAL A 107 53.54 27.71 14.40
N GLN A 108 52.86 28.85 14.29
CA GLN A 108 52.34 29.56 15.45
C GLN A 108 51.59 28.53 16.29
N ASP A 109 52.06 28.29 17.52
CA ASP A 109 51.30 27.57 18.54
C ASP A 109 50.01 28.37 18.78
N GLU A 110 48.94 28.05 18.06
CA GLU A 110 47.59 28.43 18.45
C GLU A 110 47.25 27.60 19.69
N GLU A 111 47.52 28.18 20.85
CA GLU A 111 47.04 27.67 22.13
C GLU A 111 45.50 27.60 22.07
N ILE A 112 44.95 26.41 22.27
CA ILE A 112 43.50 26.19 22.35
C ILE A 112 42.94 27.09 23.45
N THR A 113 41.96 27.92 23.11
CA THR A 113 41.28 28.73 24.10
C THR A 113 40.31 27.86 24.90
N GLU A 114 40.06 28.17 26.17
CA GLU A 114 39.04 27.47 26.99
C GLU A 114 37.67 27.42 26.27
N ASP A 115 37.36 28.45 25.48
CA ASP A 115 36.16 28.54 24.64
C ASP A 115 36.12 27.48 23.52
N ASP A 116 37.27 27.10 22.94
CA ASP A 116 37.35 26.05 21.91
C ASP A 116 37.06 24.67 22.50
N LEU A 117 37.54 24.40 23.73
CA LEU A 117 37.24 23.15 24.45
C LEU A 117 35.75 23.05 24.79
N ARG A 118 35.16 24.15 25.24
CA ARG A 118 33.71 24.23 25.51
C ARG A 118 32.90 23.99 24.24
N LEU A 119 33.30 24.60 23.13
CA LEU A 119 32.67 24.40 21.84
C LEU A 119 32.76 22.94 21.40
N ILE A 120 33.94 22.31 21.48
CA ILE A 120 34.12 20.88 21.15
C ILE A 120 33.17 20.01 21.99
N HIS A 121 33.11 20.24 23.30
CA HIS A 121 32.25 19.47 24.18
C HIS A 121 30.76 19.61 23.83
N GLU A 122 30.30 20.82 23.53
CA GLU A 122 28.92 21.07 23.09
C GLU A 122 28.62 20.31 21.78
N ARG A 123 29.55 20.32 20.84
CA ARG A 123 29.41 19.61 19.57
C ARG A 123 29.43 18.09 19.73
N GLU A 124 30.27 17.55 20.61
CA GLU A 124 30.27 16.13 20.95
C GLU A 124 28.96 15.69 21.59
N SER A 125 28.36 16.52 22.46
CA SER A 125 27.03 16.28 23.00
C SER A 125 25.96 16.25 21.89
N SER A 126 26.02 17.18 20.93
CA SER A 126 25.11 17.22 19.78
C SER A 126 25.26 15.97 18.89
N ILE A 127 26.49 15.50 18.66
CA ILE A 127 26.76 14.25 17.93
C ILE A 127 26.12 13.04 18.63
N ARG A 128 26.29 12.92 19.96
CA ARG A 128 25.68 11.83 20.75
C ARG A 128 24.15 11.85 20.64
N GLN A 129 23.55 13.04 20.63
CA GLN A 129 22.11 13.19 20.43
C GLN A 129 21.67 12.75 19.02
N LEU A 130 22.38 13.17 17.97
CA LEU A 130 22.09 12.73 16.60
C LEU A 130 22.23 11.20 16.44
N GLU A 131 23.19 10.58 17.11
CA GLU A 131 23.36 9.12 17.10
C GLU A 131 22.20 8.41 17.80
N ALA A 132 21.70 8.96 18.92
CA ALA A 132 20.50 8.46 19.59
C ALA A 132 19.26 8.58 18.68
N ASP A 133 19.04 9.74 18.05
CA ASP A 133 17.92 9.96 17.15
C ASP A 133 17.94 8.97 15.96
N ILE A 134 19.12 8.63 15.43
CA ILE A 134 19.28 7.63 14.36
C ILE A 134 18.89 6.22 14.84
N MET A 135 19.18 5.88 16.11
CA MET A 135 18.75 4.61 16.69
C MET A 135 17.22 4.56 16.86
N ASP A 136 16.60 5.65 17.28
CA ASP A 136 15.15 5.74 17.42
C ASP A 136 14.44 5.55 16.06
N ILE A 137 14.99 6.09 14.97
CA ILE A 137 14.48 5.86 13.62
C ILE A 137 14.50 4.36 13.27
N ASN A 138 15.52 3.62 13.69
CA ASN A 138 15.61 2.17 13.43
C ASN A 138 14.49 1.41 14.15
N GLU A 139 14.19 1.77 15.39
CA GLU A 139 13.05 1.19 16.11
C GLU A 139 11.72 1.51 15.41
N ILE A 140 11.53 2.74 14.95
CA ILE A 140 10.34 3.11 14.15
C ILE A 140 10.24 2.25 12.87
N PHE A 141 11.35 1.96 12.20
CA PHE A 141 11.36 1.08 11.02
C PHE A 141 10.98 -0.37 11.36
N LYS A 142 11.45 -0.90 12.49
CA LYS A 142 11.07 -2.24 12.95
C LYS A 142 9.58 -2.31 13.29
N ASP A 143 9.06 -1.32 14.01
CA ASP A 143 7.65 -1.23 14.36
C ASP A 143 6.77 -1.11 13.11
N LEU A 144 7.19 -0.31 12.14
CA LEU A 144 6.51 -0.21 10.85
C LEU A 144 6.52 -1.54 10.09
N GLY A 145 7.65 -2.24 10.06
CA GLY A 145 7.78 -3.56 9.44
C GLY A 145 6.86 -4.60 10.09
N MET A 146 6.77 -4.60 11.42
CA MET A 146 5.86 -5.45 12.18
C MET A 146 4.39 -5.13 11.87
N MET A 147 4.03 -3.84 11.86
CA MET A 147 2.67 -3.38 11.56
C MET A 147 2.20 -3.73 10.13
N ILE A 148 3.12 -3.79 9.17
CA ILE A 148 2.84 -4.24 7.79
C ILE A 148 2.68 -5.76 7.74
N HIS A 149 3.55 -6.51 8.44
CA HIS A 149 3.53 -7.98 8.42
C HIS A 149 2.29 -8.57 9.10
N GLU A 150 1.82 -8.00 10.21
CA GLU A 150 0.55 -8.38 10.86
C GLU A 150 -0.69 -8.14 9.97
N GLN A 151 -0.57 -7.39 8.88
CA GLN A 151 -1.65 -7.14 7.90
C GLN A 151 -1.48 -7.96 6.59
N GLY A 152 -0.51 -8.89 6.53
CA GLY A 152 -0.11 -9.66 5.34
C GLY A 152 -1.05 -10.79 4.87
N ASP A 153 -1.82 -11.41 5.76
CA ASP A 153 -2.66 -12.59 5.42
C ASP A 153 -3.92 -12.27 4.58
N VAL A 154 -4.24 -10.99 4.36
CA VAL A 154 -5.38 -10.53 3.53
C VAL A 154 -4.88 -9.93 2.20
N ILE A 155 -3.61 -10.13 1.85
CA ILE A 155 -2.98 -9.49 0.68
C ILE A 155 -3.08 -10.35 -0.59
N ASP A 156 -2.87 -11.66 -0.51
CA ASP A 156 -2.89 -12.56 -1.68
C ASP A 156 -4.29 -12.76 -2.28
N SER A 157 -5.35 -12.59 -1.49
CA SER A 157 -6.73 -12.73 -2.00
C SER A 157 -7.20 -11.53 -2.83
N ILE A 158 -6.48 -10.41 -2.84
CA ILE A 158 -6.90 -9.18 -3.53
C ILE A 158 -6.35 -9.13 -4.96
N GLU A 159 -5.10 -9.53 -5.19
CA GLU A 159 -4.53 -9.61 -6.54
C GLU A 159 -5.26 -10.69 -7.35
N ALA A 160 -5.49 -11.86 -6.76
CA ALA A 160 -6.33 -12.90 -7.32
C ALA A 160 -7.78 -12.43 -7.60
N ASN A 161 -8.37 -11.61 -6.72
CA ASN A 161 -9.72 -11.09 -6.93
C ASN A 161 -9.80 -9.96 -7.96
N VAL A 162 -8.73 -9.21 -8.20
CA VAL A 162 -8.65 -8.20 -9.28
C VAL A 162 -8.56 -8.87 -10.64
N GLU A 163 -7.70 -9.87 -10.76
CA GLU A 163 -7.59 -10.70 -11.97
C GLU A 163 -8.93 -11.40 -12.24
N ASN A 164 -9.56 -11.98 -11.21
CA ASN A 164 -10.90 -12.56 -11.33
C ASN A 164 -11.96 -11.52 -11.69
N ALA A 165 -11.93 -10.29 -11.14
CA ALA A 165 -12.91 -9.25 -11.46
C ALA A 165 -12.80 -8.77 -12.91
N GLU A 166 -11.59 -8.64 -13.45
CA GLU A 166 -11.36 -8.34 -14.87
C GLU A 166 -11.95 -9.44 -15.77
N VAL A 167 -11.68 -10.71 -15.42
CA VAL A 167 -12.25 -11.89 -16.10
C VAL A 167 -13.78 -11.91 -16.01
N HIS A 168 -14.38 -11.60 -14.86
CA HIS A 168 -15.83 -11.56 -14.67
C HIS A 168 -16.51 -10.44 -15.46
N VAL A 169 -15.91 -9.25 -15.54
CA VAL A 169 -16.43 -8.14 -16.36
C VAL A 169 -16.39 -8.50 -17.85
N GLN A 170 -15.32 -9.15 -18.30
CA GLN A 170 -15.20 -9.59 -19.68
C GLN A 170 -16.24 -10.68 -20.03
N GLN A 171 -16.46 -11.65 -19.13
CA GLN A 171 -17.49 -12.67 -19.26
C GLN A 171 -18.91 -12.09 -19.21
N ALA A 172 -19.18 -11.14 -18.32
CA ALA A 172 -20.47 -10.46 -18.23
C ALA A 172 -20.79 -9.70 -19.52
N ASN A 173 -19.82 -8.98 -20.10
CA ASN A 173 -19.98 -8.31 -21.39
C ASN A 173 -20.30 -9.30 -22.52
N GLN A 174 -19.65 -10.49 -22.54
CA GLN A 174 -19.99 -11.53 -23.51
C GLN A 174 -21.41 -12.09 -23.30
N GLN A 175 -21.84 -12.30 -22.06
CA GLN A 175 -23.19 -12.79 -21.78
C GLN A 175 -24.27 -11.77 -22.15
N LEU A 176 -24.04 -10.49 -21.85
CA LEU A 176 -24.90 -9.36 -22.28
C LEU A 176 -25.00 -9.28 -23.80
N SER A 177 -23.88 -9.41 -24.51
CA SER A 177 -23.84 -9.43 -25.97
C SER A 177 -24.64 -10.61 -26.55
N ARG A 178 -24.45 -11.82 -26.01
CA ARG A 178 -25.21 -13.00 -26.44
C ARG A 178 -26.70 -12.85 -26.14
N ALA A 179 -27.07 -12.34 -24.97
CA ALA A 179 -28.45 -12.11 -24.58
C ALA A 179 -29.15 -11.11 -25.52
N ALA A 180 -28.47 -10.03 -25.91
CA ALA A 180 -28.96 -9.08 -26.90
C ALA A 180 -29.20 -9.74 -28.28
N ASP A 181 -28.28 -10.61 -28.71
CA ASP A 181 -28.43 -11.37 -29.96
C ASP A 181 -29.59 -12.36 -29.91
N TYR A 182 -29.75 -13.09 -28.80
CA TYR A 182 -30.89 -13.98 -28.58
C TYR A 182 -32.21 -13.21 -28.59
N GLN A 183 -32.29 -12.07 -27.89
CA GLN A 183 -33.48 -11.22 -27.87
C GLN A 183 -33.86 -10.75 -29.29
N ARG A 184 -32.86 -10.36 -30.10
CA ARG A 184 -33.08 -9.93 -31.50
C ARG A 184 -33.58 -11.07 -32.38
N LYS A 185 -33.10 -12.30 -32.20
CA LYS A 185 -33.56 -13.48 -32.93
C LYS A 185 -34.97 -13.92 -32.49
N SER A 186 -35.21 -13.99 -31.18
CA SER A 186 -36.51 -14.42 -30.62
C SER A 186 -37.66 -13.52 -31.05
N ARG A 187 -37.45 -12.20 -31.22
CA ARG A 187 -38.48 -11.29 -31.74
C ARG A 187 -38.94 -11.66 -33.17
N LYS A 188 -38.02 -12.09 -34.03
CA LYS A 188 -38.35 -12.53 -35.40
C LYS A 188 -39.12 -13.84 -35.38
N THR A 189 -38.67 -14.79 -34.56
CA THR A 189 -39.31 -16.10 -34.43
C THR A 189 -40.72 -15.98 -33.81
N LEU A 190 -40.90 -15.10 -32.82
CA LEU A 190 -42.21 -14.84 -32.21
C LEU A 190 -43.20 -14.24 -33.22
N CYS A 191 -42.77 -13.28 -34.06
CA CYS A 191 -43.61 -12.77 -35.14
C CYS A 191 -44.07 -13.87 -36.11
N ILE A 192 -43.18 -14.80 -36.47
CA ILE A 192 -43.51 -15.92 -37.37
C ILE A 192 -44.54 -16.86 -36.73
N ILE A 193 -44.37 -17.21 -35.45
CA ILE A 193 -45.31 -18.07 -34.72
C ILE A 193 -46.69 -17.41 -34.62
N VAL A 194 -46.75 -16.11 -34.31
CA VAL A 194 -48.02 -15.37 -34.25
C VAL A 194 -48.72 -15.35 -35.62
N LEU A 195 -47.97 -15.15 -36.71
CA LEU A 195 -48.52 -15.19 -38.08
C LEU A 195 -49.15 -16.56 -38.40
N ILE A 196 -48.48 -17.66 -38.05
CA ILE A 196 -48.98 -19.02 -38.28
C ILE A 196 -50.25 -19.27 -37.48
N LEU A 197 -50.30 -18.84 -36.21
CA LEU A 197 -51.50 -18.99 -35.37
C LEU A 197 -52.69 -18.23 -35.94
N VAL A 198 -52.48 -16.99 -36.39
CA VAL A 198 -53.55 -16.18 -37.01
C VAL A 198 -54.10 -16.88 -38.27
N ILE A 199 -53.22 -17.38 -39.14
CA ILE A 199 -53.63 -18.13 -40.34
C ILE A 199 -54.42 -19.38 -39.95
N GLY A 200 -53.95 -20.14 -38.95
CA GLY A 200 -54.65 -21.33 -38.46
C GLY A 200 -56.07 -21.03 -37.97
N VAL A 201 -56.24 -19.96 -37.18
CA VAL A 201 -57.55 -19.54 -36.68
C VAL A 201 -58.49 -19.15 -37.83
N VAL A 202 -57.98 -18.44 -38.85
CA VAL A 202 -58.77 -18.06 -40.03
C VAL A 202 -59.24 -19.28 -40.81
N ILE A 203 -58.36 -20.26 -41.03
CA ILE A 203 -58.71 -21.51 -41.74
C ILE A 203 -59.77 -22.29 -40.97
N ILE A 204 -59.59 -22.47 -39.66
CA ILE A 204 -60.56 -23.16 -38.81
C ILE A 204 -61.91 -22.44 -38.84
N GLY A 205 -61.91 -21.10 -38.73
CA GLY A 205 -63.11 -20.29 -38.84
C GLY A 205 -63.84 -20.45 -40.17
N ALA A 206 -63.10 -20.48 -41.29
CA ALA A 206 -63.65 -20.69 -42.63
C ALA A 206 -64.28 -22.07 -42.80
N ILE A 207 -63.64 -23.13 -42.26
CA ILE A 207 -64.18 -24.49 -42.29
C ILE A 207 -65.48 -24.58 -41.47
N VAL A 208 -65.49 -24.04 -40.25
CA VAL A 208 -66.67 -24.07 -39.38
C VAL A 208 -67.81 -23.25 -39.99
N TRP A 209 -67.52 -22.10 -40.60
CA TRP A 209 -68.51 -21.28 -41.29
C TRP A 209 -69.07 -21.98 -42.53
N GLY A 210 -68.20 -22.61 -43.34
CA GLY A 210 -68.60 -23.38 -44.52
C GLY A 210 -69.37 -24.67 -44.21
N LEU A 211 -69.18 -25.27 -43.03
CA LEU A 211 -69.98 -26.41 -42.54
C LEU A 211 -71.34 -25.97 -41.95
N LYS A 212 -71.47 -24.69 -41.59
CA LYS A 212 -72.69 -24.13 -40.99
C LYS A 212 -73.60 -23.44 -42.02
N SER A 213 -73.05 -23.01 -43.16
CA SER A 213 -73.78 -22.48 -44.32
C SER A 213 -74.26 -23.60 -45.24
#